data_AF-A0A3M1CGE3-F1
#
_entry.id   AF-A0A3M1CGE3-F1
#
_cell.length_a   1.000
_cell.length_b   1.000
_cell.length_c   1.000
_cell.angle_alpha   90.00
_cell.angle_beta   90.00
_cell.angle_gamma   90.00
#
_symmetry.space_group_name_H-M   'P 1'
#
loop_
_entity.id
_entity.type
_entity.pdbx_description
1 polymer ?
#
loop_
_entity_poly.entity_id
_entity_poly.type
_entity_poly.pdbx_seq_one_letter_code
_entity_poly.pdbx_strand_id
1 'polypeptide(L)'
;MPLVDLWLEKEIGLAVSKKIKDLTGQQPEWSRRASDANPLFAATLPNRFVAVVPACSTGKIIESVRSSIRSFVDRISERLIEELSDMTSLPLEQARQQMKRQFADFPEVYWAQVPWDVCTRGDDRQLRQLLGTLGASGDYLDAALLDVLREGISATVEGRNVEFYKPNEGAYYPGLYESLERLHAATKSAREFSGGEEAGYRCSICGEREWLTHDVSLLSKPRSSVSVTLWSKSAEEVKGLVKDNECLCALCALKRLWPRLVIKELNERGVLADEDKDIRSFFVSTHTMAIAATVERHLEGKVKPEDAAKRNTAASKLDKVGTERSAWPQRTYVQITESDRDTDEKRLILGLPVVVEKLSEIEDDDTREKIDTDKLIEDYLGEKPEKYYGLVIMDGDRMGAWLSGEAASTAIGDSFHEKPRALLEQLGLKHYLQCKRPLSPAWHQTLSAALNDFSVSLARTIVERLFAGKLIYCGGDDLLAMTTVTDLPELMLALRCAWSGHVPRQLNDWWQNLTKRKLQNTNLQIKLGQGYAWLRSGNNSNLLRLMGPRSSASM
;
A
#
# COMPACT_ATOMS: atom_id res chain seq x y z
N MET A 1 -3.95 9.52 -7.24
CA MET A 1 -3.87 8.52 -6.15
C MET A 1 -5.27 8.47 -5.54
N PRO A 2 -5.95 7.33 -5.47
CA PRO A 2 -7.39 7.28 -5.19
C PRO A 2 -7.84 8.06 -3.94
N LEU A 3 -7.11 7.94 -2.82
CA LEU A 3 -7.41 8.68 -1.59
C LEU A 3 -7.24 10.20 -1.74
N VAL A 4 -6.23 10.64 -2.48
CA VAL A 4 -6.00 12.06 -2.78
C VAL A 4 -7.07 12.59 -3.72
N ASP A 5 -7.46 11.79 -4.73
CA ASP A 5 -8.51 12.13 -5.68
C ASP A 5 -9.86 12.31 -4.94
N LEU A 6 -10.16 11.43 -3.98
CA LEU A 6 -11.33 11.52 -3.11
C LEU A 6 -11.28 12.76 -2.19
N TRP A 7 -10.13 13.04 -1.58
CA TRP A 7 -9.92 14.22 -0.75
C TRP A 7 -10.14 15.52 -1.54
N LEU A 8 -9.56 15.63 -2.74
CA LEU A 8 -9.76 16.76 -3.64
C LEU A 8 -11.23 16.96 -4.00
N GLU A 9 -11.99 15.87 -4.15
CA GLU A 9 -13.41 15.95 -4.48
C GLU A 9 -14.29 16.32 -3.29
N LYS A 10 -14.12 15.64 -2.15
CA LYS A 10 -15.03 15.74 -1.01
C LYS A 10 -14.69 16.88 -0.06
N GLU A 11 -13.41 17.21 0.10
CA GLU A 11 -12.97 18.23 1.06
C GLU A 11 -12.59 19.55 0.39
N ILE A 12 -11.99 19.49 -0.81
CA ILE A 12 -11.64 20.71 -1.57
C ILE A 12 -12.77 21.13 -2.53
N GLY A 13 -13.70 20.22 -2.84
CA GLY A 13 -14.85 20.52 -3.71
C GLY A 13 -14.50 20.56 -5.21
N LEU A 14 -13.41 19.92 -5.63
CA LEU A 14 -13.07 19.81 -7.05
C LEU A 14 -13.90 18.71 -7.73
N ALA A 15 -14.39 18.97 -8.94
CA ALA A 15 -15.14 17.98 -9.72
C ALA A 15 -14.22 16.89 -10.34
N VAL A 16 -13.47 16.17 -9.50
CA VAL A 16 -12.45 15.19 -9.92
C VAL A 16 -13.09 14.04 -10.71
N SER A 17 -14.14 13.41 -10.18
CA SER A 17 -14.86 12.34 -10.88
C SER A 17 -15.37 12.76 -12.25
N LYS A 18 -15.94 13.97 -12.34
CA LYS A 18 -16.40 14.53 -13.61
C LYS A 18 -15.24 14.69 -14.60
N LYS A 19 -14.13 15.31 -14.17
CA LYS A 19 -12.93 15.47 -15.01
C LYS A 19 -12.37 14.14 -15.49
N ILE A 20 -12.30 13.13 -14.63
CA ILE A 20 -11.85 11.79 -15.00
C ILE A 20 -12.79 11.19 -16.04
N LYS A 21 -14.11 11.30 -15.86
CA LYS A 21 -15.10 10.84 -16.84
C LYS A 21 -14.99 11.55 -18.17
N ASP A 22 -14.83 12.86 -18.16
CA ASP A 22 -14.71 13.68 -19.38
C ASP A 22 -13.43 13.32 -20.16
N LEU A 23 -12.31 13.05 -19.47
CA LEU A 23 -11.04 12.70 -20.09
C LEU A 23 -10.95 11.25 -20.57
N THR A 24 -11.57 10.32 -19.84
CA THR A 24 -11.38 8.87 -20.05
C THR A 24 -12.62 8.15 -20.57
N GLY A 25 -13.75 8.85 -20.67
CA GLY A 25 -15.06 8.26 -20.94
C GLY A 25 -15.58 7.38 -19.79
N GLN A 26 -14.91 7.39 -18.63
CA GLN A 26 -15.12 6.42 -17.57
C GLN A 26 -15.14 7.08 -16.18
N GLN A 27 -16.09 6.70 -15.33
CA GLN A 27 -16.08 7.08 -13.91
C GLN A 27 -14.82 6.52 -13.22
N PRO A 28 -14.32 7.17 -12.16
CA PRO A 28 -13.19 6.66 -11.39
C PRO A 28 -13.44 5.26 -10.84
N GLU A 29 -12.42 4.41 -10.84
CA GLU A 29 -12.54 3.03 -10.36
C GLU A 29 -13.03 2.94 -8.90
N TRP A 30 -12.61 3.89 -8.05
CA TRP A 30 -13.02 3.97 -6.65
C TRP A 30 -14.49 4.33 -6.44
N SER A 31 -15.16 4.89 -7.46
CA SER A 31 -16.60 5.21 -7.44
C SER A 31 -17.47 4.08 -8.01
N ARG A 32 -16.85 3.07 -8.63
CA ARG A 32 -17.55 2.02 -9.38
C ARG A 32 -17.61 0.67 -8.68
N ARG A 33 -16.67 0.42 -7.77
CA ARG A 33 -16.50 -0.88 -7.16
C ARG A 33 -16.73 -0.79 -5.67
N ALA A 34 -17.73 -1.52 -5.23
CA ALA A 34 -17.94 -1.78 -3.82
C ALA A 34 -17.54 -3.23 -3.52
N SER A 35 -16.28 -3.54 -3.77
CA SER A 35 -15.67 -4.76 -3.26
C SER A 35 -14.37 -4.38 -2.58
N ASP A 36 -13.76 -5.35 -1.90
CA ASP A 36 -12.42 -5.20 -1.33
C ASP A 36 -11.39 -4.77 -2.39
N ALA A 37 -11.65 -5.04 -3.66
CA ALA A 37 -10.85 -4.56 -4.79
C ALA A 37 -11.02 -3.06 -5.08
N ASN A 38 -11.69 -2.28 -4.23
CA ASN A 38 -11.75 -0.82 -4.39
C ASN A 38 -10.35 -0.21 -4.15
N PRO A 39 -9.86 0.65 -5.07
CA PRO A 39 -8.57 1.31 -4.93
C PRO A 39 -8.37 2.12 -3.63
N LEU A 40 -9.45 2.56 -2.97
CA LEU A 40 -9.37 3.34 -1.72
C LEU A 40 -8.80 2.53 -0.55
N PHE A 41 -8.88 1.20 -0.62
CA PHE A 41 -8.36 0.33 0.43
C PHE A 41 -6.87 0.01 0.27
N ALA A 42 -6.27 0.38 -0.86
CA ALA A 42 -4.85 0.19 -1.06
C ALA A 42 -4.04 1.24 -0.28
N ALA A 43 -3.26 0.77 0.70
CA ALA A 43 -2.33 1.60 1.44
C ALA A 43 -1.13 1.96 0.55
N THR A 44 -1.24 3.11 -0.14
CA THR A 44 -0.28 3.59 -1.16
C THR A 44 0.50 4.85 -0.74
N LEU A 45 0.17 5.45 0.41
CA LEU A 45 0.90 6.59 0.94
C LEU A 45 2.07 6.11 1.81
N PRO A 46 3.32 6.58 1.56
CA PRO A 46 4.45 6.25 2.41
C PRO A 46 4.35 6.95 3.76
N ASN A 47 5.01 6.37 4.77
CA ASN A 47 5.12 6.97 6.11
C ASN A 47 6.21 8.06 6.20
N ARG A 48 6.91 8.33 5.10
CA ARG A 48 7.98 9.33 4.98
C ARG A 48 7.81 10.11 3.67
N PHE A 49 7.99 11.42 3.73
CA PHE A 49 8.01 12.28 2.55
C PHE A 49 8.97 13.46 2.74
N VAL A 50 9.31 14.10 1.63
CA VAL A 50 10.12 15.33 1.59
C VAL A 50 9.40 16.35 0.73
N ALA A 51 9.39 17.61 1.16
CA ALA A 51 8.73 18.71 0.46
C ALA A 51 9.59 19.98 0.48
N VAL A 52 9.48 20.78 -0.57
CA VAL A 52 10.01 22.15 -0.61
C VAL A 52 8.91 23.09 -0.18
N VAL A 53 9.17 23.88 0.87
CA VAL A 53 8.19 24.80 1.45
C VAL A 53 8.78 26.21 1.60
N PRO A 54 7.95 27.27 1.58
CA PRO A 54 8.42 28.61 1.90
C PRO A 54 8.93 28.68 3.35
N ALA A 55 10.16 29.14 3.55
CA ALA A 55 10.82 29.16 4.86
C ALA A 55 10.02 29.89 5.94
N CYS A 56 9.31 30.97 5.58
CA CYS A 56 8.49 31.75 6.50
C CYS A 56 7.24 31.01 7.01
N SER A 57 6.85 29.91 6.36
CA SER A 57 5.62 29.18 6.63
C SER A 57 5.85 27.83 7.32
N THR A 58 7.11 27.37 7.46
CA THR A 58 7.40 26.01 7.93
C THR A 58 6.78 25.72 9.30
N GLY A 59 6.94 26.62 10.28
CA GLY A 59 6.36 26.44 11.62
C GLY A 59 4.84 26.24 11.58
N LYS A 60 4.13 27.11 10.85
CA LYS A 60 2.67 27.03 10.67
C LYS A 60 2.24 25.74 9.97
N ILE A 61 2.99 25.31 8.95
CA ILE A 61 2.71 24.06 8.22
C ILE A 61 2.84 22.85 9.15
N ILE A 62 3.92 22.77 9.92
CA ILE A 62 4.16 21.64 10.84
C ILE A 62 3.12 21.62 11.96
N GLU A 63 2.78 22.77 12.54
CA GLU A 63 1.70 22.87 13.53
C GLU A 63 0.36 22.42 12.94
N SER A 64 0.04 22.85 11.71
CA SER A 64 -1.17 22.41 11.01
C SER A 64 -1.18 20.90 10.81
N VAL A 65 -0.08 20.30 10.36
CA VAL A 65 0.03 18.85 10.16
C VAL A 65 -0.18 18.11 11.49
N ARG A 66 0.50 18.53 12.55
CA ARG A 66 0.36 17.92 13.89
C ARG A 66 -1.07 18.05 14.41
N SER A 67 -1.67 19.23 14.27
CA SER A 67 -3.05 19.48 14.69
C SER A 67 -4.03 18.59 13.93
N SER A 68 -3.94 18.53 12.59
CA SER A 68 -4.81 17.68 11.77
C SER A 68 -4.69 16.19 12.13
N ILE A 69 -3.47 15.70 12.38
CA ILE A 69 -3.25 14.32 12.82
C ILE A 69 -3.88 14.08 14.20
N ARG A 70 -3.72 15.00 15.15
CA ARG A 70 -4.30 14.87 16.49
C ARG A 70 -5.83 14.94 16.48
N SER A 71 -6.41 15.89 15.75
CA SER A 71 -7.86 15.96 15.55
C SER A 71 -8.40 14.69 14.89
N PHE A 72 -7.64 14.08 13.97
CA PHE A 72 -8.02 12.78 13.40
C PHE A 72 -8.02 11.66 14.46
N VAL A 73 -6.98 11.59 15.31
CA VAL A 73 -6.88 10.60 16.39
C VAL A 73 -8.01 10.77 17.43
N ASP A 74 -8.32 12.00 17.82
CA ASP A 74 -9.43 12.29 18.73
C ASP A 74 -10.76 11.85 18.10
N ARG A 75 -11.01 12.24 16.85
CA ARG A 75 -12.22 11.85 16.11
C ARG A 75 -12.37 10.34 15.99
N ILE A 76 -11.30 9.61 15.67
CA ILE A 76 -11.40 8.15 15.51
C ILE A 76 -11.53 7.45 16.87
N SER A 77 -10.95 8.01 17.95
CA SER A 77 -11.15 7.52 19.31
C SER A 77 -12.60 7.64 19.74
N GLU A 78 -13.26 8.76 19.45
CA GLU A 78 -14.69 8.94 19.73
C GLU A 78 -15.54 7.94 18.96
N ARG A 79 -15.31 7.78 17.65
CA ARG A 79 -16.04 6.79 16.82
C ARG A 79 -15.81 5.35 17.30
N LEU A 80 -14.63 5.04 17.84
CA LEU A 80 -14.35 3.73 18.43
C LEU A 80 -15.19 3.49 19.68
N ILE A 81 -15.39 4.51 20.53
CA ILE A 81 -16.27 4.42 21.69
C ILE A 81 -17.73 4.29 21.27
N GLU A 82 -18.19 5.06 20.28
CA GLU A 82 -19.54 4.93 19.73
C GLU A 82 -19.80 3.50 19.23
N GLU A 83 -18.88 2.95 18.44
CA GLU A 83 -19.00 1.58 17.92
C GLU A 83 -19.02 0.54 19.05
N LEU A 84 -18.24 0.73 20.12
CA LEU A 84 -18.31 -0.14 21.29
C LEU A 84 -19.63 0.01 22.06
N SER A 85 -20.18 1.22 22.12
CA SER A 85 -21.46 1.50 22.80
C SER A 85 -22.65 0.87 22.09
N ASP A 86 -22.58 0.78 20.76
CA ASP A 86 -23.57 0.07 19.94
C ASP A 86 -23.54 -1.45 20.20
N MET A 87 -22.40 -1.99 20.66
CA MET A 87 -22.19 -3.43 20.89
C MET A 87 -22.40 -3.88 22.34
N THR A 88 -22.47 -2.95 23.30
CA THR A 88 -22.58 -3.31 24.71
C THR A 88 -23.25 -2.21 25.53
N SER A 89 -24.05 -2.62 26.52
CA SER A 89 -24.67 -1.71 27.49
C SER A 89 -23.76 -1.38 28.68
N LEU A 90 -22.49 -1.79 28.65
CA LEU A 90 -21.52 -1.57 29.74
C LEU A 90 -21.03 -0.11 29.77
N PRO A 91 -20.68 0.43 30.95
CA PRO A 91 -20.14 1.79 31.05
C PRO A 91 -18.76 1.89 30.37
N LEU A 92 -18.58 2.87 29.49
CA LEU A 92 -17.35 3.03 28.69
C LEU A 92 -16.41 4.15 29.16
N GLU A 93 -16.72 4.83 30.27
CA GLU A 93 -15.91 5.95 30.76
C GLU A 93 -14.46 5.53 31.07
N GLN A 94 -14.30 4.34 31.65
CA GLN A 94 -12.97 3.79 31.91
C GLN A 94 -12.21 3.51 30.61
N ALA A 95 -12.87 2.86 29.64
CA ALA A 95 -12.28 2.58 28.34
C ALA A 95 -11.88 3.87 27.61
N ARG A 96 -12.70 4.93 27.69
CA ARG A 96 -12.41 6.26 27.14
C ARG A 96 -11.15 6.87 27.74
N GLN A 97 -10.99 6.81 29.07
CA GLN A 97 -9.77 7.30 29.74
C GLN A 97 -8.53 6.51 29.35
N GLN A 98 -8.65 5.17 29.27
CA GLN A 98 -7.57 4.30 28.80
C GLN A 98 -7.19 4.62 27.35
N MET A 99 -8.16 4.79 26.44
CA MET A 99 -7.89 5.14 25.04
C MET A 99 -7.16 6.47 24.92
N LYS A 100 -7.62 7.52 25.63
CA LYS A 100 -6.96 8.82 25.63
C LYS A 100 -5.50 8.73 26.05
N ARG A 101 -5.19 7.94 27.08
CA ARG A 101 -3.81 7.69 27.51
C ARG A 101 -3.03 6.90 26.46
N GLN A 102 -3.58 5.79 25.98
CA GLN A 102 -2.90 4.89 25.05
C GLN A 102 -2.67 5.49 23.65
N PHE A 103 -3.46 6.49 23.24
CA PHE A 103 -3.29 7.25 22.00
C PHE A 103 -2.50 8.55 22.16
N ALA A 104 -2.08 8.93 23.37
CA ALA A 104 -1.40 10.20 23.63
C ALA A 104 -0.17 10.42 22.73
N ASP A 105 0.59 9.37 22.45
CA ASP A 105 1.79 9.44 21.59
C ASP A 105 1.56 8.91 20.17
N PHE A 106 0.34 8.44 19.87
CA PHE A 106 0.02 7.86 18.57
C PHE A 106 -0.63 8.90 17.62
N PRO A 107 -0.16 9.01 16.36
CA PRO A 107 1.14 8.55 15.86
C PRO A 107 2.27 9.52 16.26
N GLU A 108 3.50 9.00 16.36
CA GLU A 108 4.69 9.82 16.51
C GLU A 108 4.97 10.54 15.18
N VAL A 109 5.18 11.86 15.23
CA VAL A 109 5.43 12.69 14.04
C VAL A 109 6.80 13.36 14.19
N TYR A 110 7.76 12.88 13.39
CA TYR A 110 9.10 13.44 13.32
C TYR A 110 9.24 14.31 12.06
N TRP A 111 9.98 15.41 12.19
CA TRP A 111 10.25 16.31 11.07
C TRP A 111 11.60 17.00 11.27
N ALA A 112 12.20 17.43 10.17
CA ALA A 112 13.39 18.27 10.17
C ALA A 112 13.28 19.27 9.01
N GLN A 113 14.03 20.37 9.10
CA GLN A 113 14.14 21.35 8.04
C GLN A 113 15.59 21.77 7.85
N VAL A 114 15.95 22.06 6.60
CA VAL A 114 17.20 22.73 6.25
C VAL A 114 16.82 23.93 5.38
N PRO A 115 17.06 25.16 5.84
CA PRO A 115 16.74 26.34 5.05
C PRO A 115 17.77 26.50 3.92
N TRP A 116 17.32 27.04 2.79
CA TRP A 116 18.16 27.15 1.59
C TRP A 116 19.22 28.25 1.68
N ASP A 117 19.05 29.19 2.61
CA ASP A 117 19.93 30.33 2.86
C ASP A 117 21.30 29.95 3.46
N VAL A 118 21.49 28.69 3.88
CA VAL A 118 22.80 28.12 4.23
C VAL A 118 23.74 27.99 3.01
N CYS A 119 23.24 28.30 1.82
CA CYS A 119 24.03 28.43 0.61
C CYS A 119 23.49 29.56 -0.24
N THR A 120 24.38 30.26 -0.94
CA THR A 120 24.02 31.31 -1.90
C THR A 120 24.79 31.09 -3.20
N ARG A 121 24.39 31.77 -4.28
CA ARG A 121 25.09 31.67 -5.57
C ARG A 121 26.61 31.85 -5.41
N GLY A 122 27.36 30.75 -5.57
CA GLY A 122 28.82 30.74 -5.50
C GLY A 122 29.42 30.47 -4.11
N ASP A 123 28.63 30.46 -3.03
CA ASP A 123 29.11 30.27 -1.65
C ASP A 123 28.30 29.20 -0.90
N ASP A 124 28.99 28.11 -0.54
CA ASP A 124 28.47 26.96 0.20
C ASP A 124 29.19 26.73 1.54
N ARG A 125 29.92 27.72 2.07
CA ARG A 125 30.71 27.56 3.30
C ARG A 125 29.86 27.17 4.51
N GLN A 126 28.70 27.79 4.69
CA GLN A 126 27.79 27.47 5.79
C GLN A 126 27.21 26.05 5.65
N LEU A 127 26.86 25.63 4.43
CA LEU A 127 26.45 24.27 4.13
C LEU A 127 27.54 23.24 4.49
N ARG A 128 28.79 23.50 4.12
CA ARG A 128 29.93 22.62 4.47
C ARG A 128 30.14 22.54 5.98
N GLN A 129 30.00 23.66 6.70
CA GLN A 129 30.08 23.69 8.15
C GLN A 129 28.95 22.89 8.81
N LEU A 130 27.71 23.03 8.29
CA LEU A 130 26.55 22.25 8.73
C LEU A 130 26.78 20.76 8.54
N LEU A 131 27.19 20.36 7.34
CA LEU A 131 27.53 18.97 7.02
C LEU A 131 28.60 18.42 7.97
N GLY A 132 29.69 19.16 8.21
CA GLY A 132 30.73 18.76 9.17
C GLY A 132 30.20 18.60 10.60
N THR A 133 29.31 19.49 11.04
CA THR A 133 28.64 19.40 12.35
C THR A 133 27.77 18.15 12.45
N LEU A 134 27.14 17.74 11.34
CA LEU A 134 26.33 16.52 11.24
C LEU A 134 27.16 15.24 10.97
N GLY A 135 28.49 15.33 11.04
CA GLY A 135 29.40 14.21 10.81
C GLY A 135 29.42 13.71 9.37
N ALA A 136 29.08 14.57 8.40
CA ALA A 136 29.19 14.30 6.97
C ALA A 136 30.52 14.80 6.40
N SER A 137 30.90 14.28 5.23
CA SER A 137 31.97 14.92 4.47
C SER A 137 31.49 16.27 3.94
N GLY A 138 32.37 17.28 3.90
CA GLY A 138 32.04 18.56 3.28
C GLY A 138 31.98 18.50 1.74
N ASP A 139 32.37 17.37 1.14
CA ASP A 139 32.49 17.19 -0.31
C ASP A 139 31.31 16.37 -0.85
N TYR A 140 30.16 17.05 -0.96
CA TYR A 140 28.90 16.49 -1.46
C TYR A 140 28.78 16.52 -3.00
N LEU A 141 29.79 17.05 -3.70
CA LEU A 141 29.85 17.16 -5.16
C LEU A 141 31.28 16.94 -5.68
N ASP A 142 31.41 16.46 -6.92
CA ASP A 142 32.68 16.41 -7.65
C ASP A 142 33.24 17.83 -7.86
N ALA A 143 34.54 18.02 -7.66
CA ALA A 143 35.18 19.34 -7.76
C ALA A 143 34.98 19.99 -9.13
N ALA A 144 35.14 19.22 -10.23
CA ALA A 144 34.97 19.75 -11.58
C ALA A 144 33.51 20.15 -11.86
N LEU A 145 32.56 19.46 -11.23
CA LEU A 145 31.14 19.81 -11.30
C LEU A 145 30.85 21.06 -10.46
N LEU A 146 31.44 21.18 -9.27
CA LEU A 146 31.27 22.33 -8.40
C LEU A 146 31.79 23.62 -9.05
N ASP A 147 32.92 23.56 -9.74
CA ASP A 147 33.50 24.71 -10.46
C ASP A 147 32.56 25.19 -11.56
N VAL A 148 32.06 24.28 -12.40
CA VAL A 148 31.06 24.60 -13.45
C VAL A 148 29.77 25.15 -12.85
N LEU A 149 29.31 24.60 -11.72
CA LEU A 149 28.10 25.07 -11.04
C LEU A 149 28.27 26.45 -10.40
N ARG A 150 29.49 26.86 -10.04
CA ARG A 150 29.80 28.19 -9.49
C ARG A 150 30.04 29.24 -10.57
N GLU A 151 30.78 28.89 -11.61
CA GLU A 151 31.19 29.82 -12.68
C GLU A 151 30.10 30.02 -13.73
N GLY A 152 29.24 29.01 -13.95
CA GLY A 152 28.24 29.02 -15.00
C GLY A 152 28.79 28.47 -16.32
N ILE A 153 27.90 28.31 -17.30
CA ILE A 153 28.28 27.88 -18.64
C ILE A 153 27.85 28.95 -19.62
N SER A 154 28.81 29.57 -20.31
CA SER A 154 28.58 30.52 -21.40
C SER A 154 29.42 30.16 -22.60
N ALA A 155 28.91 30.38 -23.81
CA ALA A 155 29.70 30.22 -25.03
C ALA A 155 29.30 31.19 -26.12
N THR A 156 30.24 31.49 -27.01
CA THR A 156 29.97 32.32 -28.20
C THR A 156 29.51 31.43 -29.35
N VAL A 157 28.25 31.57 -29.75
CA VAL A 157 27.65 30.85 -30.89
C VAL A 157 27.27 31.88 -31.96
N GLU A 158 27.81 31.73 -33.17
CA GLU A 158 27.55 32.65 -34.30
C GLU A 158 27.81 34.14 -33.96
N GLY A 159 28.85 34.41 -33.16
CA GLY A 159 29.20 35.78 -32.73
C GLY A 159 28.31 36.35 -31.61
N ARG A 160 27.39 35.57 -31.05
CA ARG A 160 26.57 35.94 -29.88
C ARG A 160 27.03 35.18 -28.64
N ASN A 161 27.19 35.88 -27.52
CA ASN A 161 27.41 35.23 -26.23
C ASN A 161 26.09 34.65 -25.72
N VAL A 162 26.06 33.34 -25.51
CA VAL A 162 24.90 32.57 -25.05
C VAL A 162 25.24 31.98 -23.68
N GLU A 163 24.48 32.36 -22.66
CA GLU A 163 24.55 31.78 -21.32
C GLU A 163 23.69 30.49 -21.29
N PHE A 164 24.33 29.33 -21.24
CA PHE A 164 23.69 28.01 -21.21
C PHE A 164 23.23 27.62 -19.81
N TYR A 165 24.01 28.01 -18.79
CA TYR A 165 23.67 27.76 -17.40
C TYR A 165 24.10 28.92 -16.52
N LYS A 166 23.13 29.43 -15.75
CA LYS A 166 23.35 30.42 -14.72
C LYS A 166 23.37 29.73 -13.34
N PRO A 167 24.47 29.88 -12.56
CA PRO A 167 24.57 29.39 -11.20
C PRO A 167 23.37 29.81 -10.35
N ASN A 168 22.79 28.84 -9.65
CA ASN A 168 21.68 29.04 -8.73
C ASN A 168 21.82 28.10 -7.53
N GLU A 169 21.12 28.41 -6.45
CA GLU A 169 21.21 27.71 -5.19
C GLU A 169 20.70 26.26 -5.29
N GLY A 170 19.91 25.94 -6.31
CA GLY A 170 19.49 24.57 -6.62
C GLY A 170 20.65 23.62 -6.89
N ALA A 171 21.81 24.15 -7.29
CA ALA A 171 23.04 23.38 -7.49
C ALA A 171 23.52 22.67 -6.21
N TYR A 172 23.22 23.23 -5.04
CA TYR A 172 23.65 22.73 -3.73
C TYR A 172 22.70 21.71 -3.12
N TYR A 173 21.68 21.29 -3.87
CA TYR A 173 20.68 20.32 -3.42
C TYR A 173 21.25 19.04 -2.80
N PRO A 174 22.31 18.40 -3.33
CA PRO A 174 22.84 17.17 -2.72
C PRO A 174 23.28 17.36 -1.27
N GLY A 175 23.99 18.46 -0.96
CA GLY A 175 24.43 18.77 0.39
C GLY A 175 23.28 19.15 1.32
N LEU A 176 22.29 19.88 0.79
CA LEU A 176 21.07 20.24 1.54
C LEU A 176 20.25 18.99 1.89
N TYR A 177 20.10 18.06 0.94
CA TYR A 177 19.40 16.80 1.15
C TYR A 177 20.14 15.88 2.12
N GLU A 178 21.46 15.74 2.00
CA GLU A 178 22.24 14.97 2.99
C GLU A 178 22.12 15.57 4.40
N SER A 179 22.18 16.89 4.52
CA SER A 179 21.96 17.57 5.81
C SER A 179 20.57 17.27 6.38
N LEU A 180 19.54 17.29 5.53
CA LEU A 180 18.17 17.00 5.92
C LEU A 180 17.99 15.55 6.40
N GLU A 181 18.56 14.57 5.67
CA GLU A 181 18.51 13.16 6.03
C GLU A 181 19.14 12.90 7.41
N ARG A 182 20.31 13.50 7.66
CA ARG A 182 21.03 13.36 8.94
C ARG A 182 20.29 14.04 10.09
N LEU A 183 19.78 15.25 9.88
CA LEU A 183 18.96 15.94 10.89
C LEU A 183 17.70 15.16 11.22
N HIS A 184 16.98 14.67 10.21
CA HIS A 184 15.79 13.87 10.41
C HIS A 184 16.08 12.56 11.18
N ALA A 185 17.18 11.89 10.86
CA ALA A 185 17.63 10.71 11.60
C ALA A 185 17.95 11.06 13.06
N ALA A 186 18.66 12.15 13.32
CA ALA A 186 18.96 12.62 14.67
C ALA A 186 17.68 12.94 15.47
N THR A 187 16.70 13.62 14.85
CA THR A 187 15.41 13.91 15.48
C THR A 187 14.66 12.63 15.85
N LYS A 188 14.67 11.61 14.98
CA LYS A 188 14.05 10.31 15.27
C LYS A 188 14.76 9.58 16.41
N SER A 189 16.09 9.64 16.46
CA SER A 189 16.90 9.01 17.52
C SER A 189 16.79 9.69 18.88
N ALA A 190 16.51 10.99 18.93
CA ALA A 190 16.35 11.74 20.18
C ALA A 190 15.09 11.41 20.98
N ARG A 191 14.21 10.54 20.44
CA ARG A 191 12.90 10.11 20.96
C ARG A 191 12.64 10.44 22.43
N GLU A 192 11.66 11.30 22.68
CA GLU A 192 11.15 11.55 24.03
C GLU A 192 10.40 10.30 24.52
N PHE A 193 10.83 9.76 25.67
CA PHE A 193 10.12 8.66 26.33
C PHE A 193 9.00 9.24 27.20
N SER A 194 7.75 8.96 26.85
CA SER A 194 6.57 9.49 27.55
C SER A 194 6.28 8.81 28.89
N GLY A 195 6.78 7.60 29.12
CA GLY A 195 6.69 6.91 30.41
C GLY A 195 5.28 6.49 30.85
N GLY A 196 4.35 6.29 29.91
CA GLY A 196 2.98 5.87 30.24
C GLY A 196 2.91 4.55 31.04
N GLU A 197 2.24 4.58 32.18
CA GLU A 197 2.02 3.39 33.01
C GLU A 197 0.85 2.54 32.49
N GLU A 198 1.06 1.22 32.46
CA GLU A 198 0.06 0.22 32.07
C GLU A 198 -0.07 -0.83 33.18
N ALA A 199 -1.28 -1.13 33.64
CA ALA A 199 -1.57 -1.99 34.78
C ALA A 199 -2.13 -3.35 34.36
N GLY A 200 -1.92 -4.37 35.21
CA GLY A 200 -2.55 -5.68 35.05
C GLY A 200 -2.19 -6.45 33.77
N TYR A 201 -3.10 -7.31 33.31
CA TYR A 201 -2.90 -8.15 32.13
C TYR A 201 -2.82 -7.33 30.84
N ARG A 202 -2.01 -7.80 29.89
CA ARG A 202 -1.79 -7.14 28.61
C ARG A 202 -2.77 -7.60 27.54
N CYS A 203 -2.90 -6.75 26.52
CA CYS A 203 -3.62 -7.02 25.28
C CYS A 203 -3.23 -8.39 24.70
N SER A 204 -4.24 -9.16 24.33
CA SER A 204 -4.10 -10.49 23.73
C SER A 204 -3.36 -10.51 22.39
N ILE A 205 -3.39 -9.40 21.64
CA ILE A 205 -2.79 -9.31 20.31
C ILE A 205 -1.36 -8.74 20.35
N CYS A 206 -1.16 -7.58 20.98
CA CYS A 206 0.17 -6.95 20.97
C CYS A 206 1.02 -7.26 22.21
N GLY A 207 0.42 -7.65 23.34
CA GLY A 207 1.14 -7.88 24.59
C GLY A 207 1.76 -6.63 25.25
N GLU A 208 1.63 -5.43 24.66
CA GLU A 208 2.31 -4.22 25.14
C GLU A 208 1.52 -3.42 26.18
N ARG A 209 0.24 -3.12 25.87
CA ARG A 209 -0.62 -2.24 26.68
C ARG A 209 -1.65 -3.04 27.44
N GLU A 210 -2.21 -2.47 28.51
CA GLU A 210 -3.37 -3.04 29.18
C GLU A 210 -4.58 -3.04 28.22
N TRP A 211 -5.50 -3.99 28.43
CA TRP A 211 -6.70 -4.10 27.61
C TRP A 211 -7.77 -3.10 28.08
N LEU A 212 -8.61 -2.65 27.14
CA LEU A 212 -9.71 -1.76 27.46
C LEU A 212 -10.78 -2.49 28.27
N THR A 213 -11.23 -1.86 29.34
CA THR A 213 -12.19 -2.42 30.27
C THR A 213 -13.24 -1.39 30.68
N HIS A 214 -14.42 -1.87 31.09
CA HIS A 214 -15.45 -1.06 31.73
C HIS A 214 -15.21 -0.91 33.25
N ASP A 215 -14.39 -1.79 33.83
CA ASP A 215 -14.02 -1.79 35.25
C ASP A 215 -12.52 -2.12 35.43
N VAL A 216 -11.79 -1.21 36.09
CA VAL A 216 -10.35 -1.32 36.38
C VAL A 216 -10.02 -2.56 37.19
N SER A 217 -10.93 -3.01 38.06
CA SER A 217 -10.70 -4.19 38.91
C SER A 217 -10.41 -5.45 38.08
N LEU A 218 -10.95 -5.52 36.85
CA LEU A 218 -10.77 -6.63 35.92
C LEU A 218 -9.34 -6.75 35.41
N LEU A 219 -8.55 -5.67 35.41
CA LEU A 219 -7.16 -5.70 34.95
C LEU A 219 -6.27 -6.62 35.80
N SER A 220 -6.64 -6.85 37.06
CA SER A 220 -5.89 -7.72 37.97
C SER A 220 -6.28 -9.20 37.88
N LYS A 221 -7.35 -9.53 37.13
CA LYS A 221 -7.88 -10.89 37.02
C LYS A 221 -7.41 -11.57 35.73
N PRO A 222 -7.04 -12.87 35.78
CA PRO A 222 -6.78 -13.63 34.56
C PRO A 222 -7.97 -13.60 33.61
N ARG A 223 -7.73 -13.38 32.31
CA ARG A 223 -8.79 -13.29 31.29
C ARG A 223 -9.77 -14.47 31.31
N SER A 224 -9.26 -15.70 31.46
CA SER A 224 -10.06 -16.93 31.54
C SER A 224 -10.96 -17.03 32.77
N SER A 225 -10.72 -16.21 33.81
CA SER A 225 -11.51 -16.20 35.04
C SER A 225 -12.62 -15.15 35.05
N VAL A 226 -12.71 -14.33 34.00
CA VAL A 226 -13.69 -13.24 33.91
C VAL A 226 -14.75 -13.59 32.87
N SER A 227 -15.97 -13.86 33.32
CA SER A 227 -17.09 -14.21 32.43
C SER A 227 -17.63 -13.01 31.65
N VAL A 228 -17.62 -11.82 32.24
CA VAL A 228 -18.16 -10.59 31.62
C VAL A 228 -17.04 -9.56 31.46
N THR A 229 -16.65 -9.35 30.22
CA THR A 229 -15.71 -8.31 29.81
C THR A 229 -16.36 -7.42 28.77
N LEU A 230 -15.76 -6.25 28.52
CA LEU A 230 -16.16 -5.40 27.40
C LEU A 230 -16.18 -6.22 26.09
N TRP A 231 -15.14 -7.01 25.88
CA TRP A 231 -14.92 -7.80 24.66
C TRP A 231 -15.83 -9.01 24.53
N SER A 232 -16.11 -9.73 25.62
CA SER A 232 -17.04 -10.87 25.58
C SER A 232 -18.47 -10.39 25.29
N LYS A 233 -18.89 -9.23 25.82
CA LYS A 233 -20.18 -8.62 25.45
C LYS A 233 -20.23 -8.15 24.01
N SER A 234 -19.17 -7.50 23.52
CA SER A 234 -19.12 -7.12 22.10
C SER A 234 -19.13 -8.33 21.16
N ALA A 235 -18.56 -9.47 21.57
CA ALA A 235 -18.59 -10.72 20.80
C ALA A 235 -19.96 -11.40 20.76
N GLU A 236 -20.76 -11.25 21.82
CA GLU A 236 -22.15 -11.73 21.86
C GLU A 236 -23.02 -11.02 20.82
N GLU A 237 -22.87 -9.70 20.69
CA GLU A 237 -23.61 -8.88 19.73
C GLU A 237 -23.07 -9.03 18.30
N VAL A 238 -21.73 -8.99 18.15
CA VAL A 238 -21.06 -9.08 16.85
C VAL A 238 -20.21 -10.35 16.82
N LYS A 239 -20.84 -11.45 16.40
CA LYS A 239 -20.17 -12.75 16.24
C LYS A 239 -18.94 -12.63 15.34
N GLY A 240 -17.83 -13.23 15.78
CA GLY A 240 -16.55 -13.23 15.05
C GLY A 240 -15.71 -11.97 15.23
N LEU A 241 -16.16 -10.97 16.01
CA LEU A 241 -15.37 -9.74 16.26
C LEU A 241 -14.07 -10.04 17.02
N VAL A 242 -14.15 -10.86 18.07
CA VAL A 242 -13.04 -11.29 18.90
C VAL A 242 -13.20 -12.78 19.27
N LYS A 243 -12.08 -13.47 19.48
CA LYS A 243 -12.05 -14.87 19.91
C LYS A 243 -12.38 -15.00 21.40
N ASP A 244 -12.67 -16.22 21.84
CA ASP A 244 -12.84 -16.53 23.25
C ASP A 244 -11.65 -16.06 24.09
N ASN A 245 -11.93 -15.32 25.16
CA ASN A 245 -10.95 -14.72 26.07
C ASN A 245 -9.98 -13.70 25.41
N GLU A 246 -10.27 -13.25 24.20
CA GLU A 246 -9.53 -12.19 23.54
C GLU A 246 -9.92 -10.83 24.16
N CYS A 247 -8.92 -10.03 24.53
CA CYS A 247 -9.11 -8.69 25.10
C CYS A 247 -8.10 -7.74 24.48
N LEU A 248 -8.57 -6.57 24.03
CA LEU A 248 -7.79 -5.68 23.18
C LEU A 248 -7.48 -4.35 23.88
N CYS A 249 -6.28 -3.81 23.66
CA CYS A 249 -5.94 -2.41 23.97
C CYS A 249 -6.49 -1.46 22.89
N ALA A 250 -6.40 -0.15 23.10
CA ALA A 250 -6.92 0.88 22.20
C ALA A 250 -6.43 0.75 20.75
N LEU A 251 -5.12 0.53 20.52
CA LEU A 251 -4.60 0.37 19.16
C LEU A 251 -5.04 -0.94 18.50
N CYS A 252 -5.12 -2.04 19.26
CA CYS A 252 -5.59 -3.31 18.69
C CYS A 252 -7.10 -3.28 18.43
N ALA A 253 -7.86 -2.62 19.29
CA ALA A 253 -9.28 -2.32 19.10
C ALA A 253 -9.50 -1.48 17.84
N LEU A 254 -8.73 -0.39 17.68
CA LEU A 254 -8.76 0.43 16.48
C LEU A 254 -8.46 -0.42 15.23
N LYS A 255 -7.39 -1.22 15.24
CA LYS A 255 -7.05 -2.11 14.11
C LYS A 255 -8.15 -3.13 13.79
N ARG A 256 -8.79 -3.72 14.82
CA ARG A 256 -9.86 -4.72 14.67
C ARG A 256 -11.15 -4.10 14.11
N LEU A 257 -11.51 -2.91 14.59
CA LEU A 257 -12.73 -2.20 14.20
C LEU A 257 -12.53 -1.26 12.99
N TRP A 258 -11.29 -1.03 12.57
CA TRP A 258 -10.94 -0.19 11.42
C TRP A 258 -11.78 -0.46 10.15
N PRO A 259 -12.01 -1.72 9.73
CA PRO A 259 -12.80 -1.99 8.53
C PRO A 259 -14.20 -1.39 8.65
N ARG A 260 -14.87 -1.59 9.79
CA ARG A 260 -16.23 -1.10 10.07
C ARG A 260 -16.28 0.42 10.12
N LEU A 261 -15.30 1.04 10.80
CA LEU A 261 -15.20 2.49 10.91
C LEU A 261 -15.02 3.17 9.55
N VAL A 262 -14.20 2.60 8.68
CA VAL A 262 -13.98 3.10 7.31
C VAL A 262 -15.24 2.92 6.45
N ILE A 263 -15.92 1.77 6.51
CA ILE A 263 -17.19 1.55 5.80
C ILE A 263 -18.20 2.62 6.18
N LYS A 264 -18.40 2.80 7.49
CA LYS A 264 -19.35 3.77 8.04
C LYS A 264 -19.03 5.18 7.55
N GLU A 265 -17.75 5.58 7.57
CA GLU A 265 -17.30 6.89 7.06
C GLU A 265 -17.52 7.04 5.55
N LEU A 266 -17.22 6.02 4.74
CA LEU A 266 -17.44 6.08 3.29
C LEU A 266 -18.92 6.13 2.91
N ASN A 267 -19.78 5.43 3.67
CA ASN A 267 -21.23 5.49 3.54
C ASN A 267 -21.78 6.88 3.92
N GLU A 268 -21.37 7.43 5.07
CA GLU A 268 -21.75 8.78 5.52
C GLU A 268 -21.34 9.86 4.50
N ARG A 269 -20.18 9.67 3.84
CA ARG A 269 -19.68 10.58 2.79
C ARG A 269 -20.31 10.34 1.40
N GLY A 270 -21.21 9.37 1.27
CA GLY A 270 -21.86 9.01 0.00
C GLY A 270 -20.85 8.63 -1.08
N VAL A 271 -19.85 7.84 -0.72
CA VAL A 271 -18.81 7.34 -1.64
C VAL A 271 -19.18 5.96 -2.20
N LEU A 272 -19.78 5.11 -1.39
CA LEU A 272 -20.24 3.76 -1.77
C LEU A 272 -21.68 3.83 -2.32
N ALA A 273 -22.02 2.92 -3.24
CA ALA A 273 -23.35 2.82 -3.82
C ALA A 273 -24.36 2.16 -2.85
N ASP A 274 -25.66 2.41 -3.05
CA ASP A 274 -26.73 1.94 -2.16
C ASP A 274 -26.85 0.41 -2.08
N GLU A 275 -26.47 -0.30 -3.14
CA GLU A 275 -26.51 -1.77 -3.27
C GLU A 275 -25.48 -2.48 -2.35
N ASP A 276 -24.61 -1.71 -1.70
CA ASP A 276 -23.38 -2.21 -1.07
C ASP A 276 -23.23 -1.82 0.41
N LYS A 277 -24.33 -1.35 1.03
CA LYS A 277 -24.38 -1.01 2.46
C LYS A 277 -24.17 -2.20 3.39
N ASP A 278 -24.29 -3.43 2.87
CA ASP A 278 -24.19 -4.68 3.62
C ASP A 278 -22.78 -5.30 3.66
N ILE A 279 -21.77 -4.65 3.08
CA ILE A 279 -20.39 -5.17 3.14
C ILE A 279 -19.85 -5.03 4.56
N ARG A 280 -19.66 -6.16 5.25
CA ARG A 280 -19.18 -6.21 6.64
C ARG A 280 -17.66 -6.30 6.78
N SER A 281 -16.94 -6.80 5.76
CA SER A 281 -15.47 -6.86 5.75
C SER A 281 -14.89 -6.76 4.34
N PHE A 282 -13.75 -6.07 4.23
CA PHE A 282 -13.00 -5.87 2.97
C PHE A 282 -11.68 -6.65 2.93
N PHE A 283 -11.49 -7.60 3.83
CA PHE A 283 -10.22 -8.32 3.93
C PHE A 283 -10.43 -9.75 3.46
N VAL A 284 -9.67 -10.13 2.42
CA VAL A 284 -9.61 -11.50 1.94
C VAL A 284 -9.01 -12.35 3.06
N SER A 285 -9.75 -13.35 3.53
CA SER A 285 -9.28 -14.24 4.59
C SER A 285 -8.27 -15.24 4.04
N THR A 286 -7.49 -15.85 4.96
CA THR A 286 -6.57 -16.94 4.60
C THR A 286 -7.31 -18.14 4.01
N HIS A 287 -8.52 -18.42 4.49
CA HIS A 287 -9.40 -19.45 3.93
C HIS A 287 -9.85 -19.11 2.50
N THR A 288 -10.19 -17.85 2.23
CA THR A 288 -10.54 -17.45 0.86
C THR A 288 -9.36 -17.63 -0.09
N MET A 289 -8.14 -17.26 0.34
CA MET A 289 -6.94 -17.47 -0.48
C MET A 289 -6.68 -18.95 -0.78
N ALA A 290 -6.85 -19.83 0.20
CA ALA A 290 -6.72 -21.27 0.05
C ALA A 290 -7.70 -21.88 -0.98
N ILE A 291 -8.91 -21.32 -1.06
CA ILE A 291 -9.99 -21.82 -1.94
C ILE A 291 -9.94 -21.19 -3.34
N ALA A 292 -9.40 -19.97 -3.47
CA ALA A 292 -9.39 -19.21 -4.72
C ALA A 292 -8.85 -19.99 -5.92
N ALA A 293 -7.69 -20.64 -5.80
CA ALA A 293 -7.10 -21.41 -6.89
C ALA A 293 -8.00 -22.56 -7.38
N THR A 294 -8.70 -23.24 -6.47
CA THR A 294 -9.62 -24.33 -6.81
C THR A 294 -10.87 -23.80 -7.49
N VAL A 295 -11.40 -22.65 -7.05
CA VAL A 295 -12.53 -21.98 -7.71
C VAL A 295 -12.17 -21.52 -9.12
N GLU A 296 -11.03 -20.87 -9.33
CA GLU A 296 -10.62 -20.44 -10.69
C GLU A 296 -10.52 -21.64 -11.63
N ARG A 297 -9.92 -22.76 -11.18
CA ARG A 297 -9.81 -23.99 -11.98
C ARG A 297 -11.16 -24.65 -12.26
N HIS A 298 -12.09 -24.62 -11.31
CA HIS A 298 -13.46 -25.10 -11.49
C HIS A 298 -14.21 -24.28 -12.54
N LEU A 299 -14.10 -22.95 -12.47
CA LEU A 299 -14.72 -22.04 -13.45
C LEU A 299 -14.12 -22.18 -14.85
N GLU A 300 -12.80 -22.41 -14.93
CA GLU A 300 -12.10 -22.72 -16.18
C GLU A 300 -12.39 -24.14 -16.71
N GLY A 301 -13.15 -24.96 -15.98
CA GLY A 301 -13.52 -26.32 -16.37
C GLY A 301 -12.37 -27.33 -16.32
N LYS A 302 -11.23 -26.96 -15.71
CA LYS A 302 -10.05 -27.83 -15.51
C LYS A 302 -10.30 -28.89 -14.45
N VAL A 303 -11.25 -28.63 -13.55
CA VAL A 303 -11.61 -29.48 -12.42
C VAL A 303 -13.13 -29.59 -12.37
N LYS A 304 -13.66 -30.80 -12.15
CA LYS A 304 -15.09 -31.06 -12.05
C LYS A 304 -15.36 -32.13 -10.99
N PRO A 305 -16.48 -32.06 -10.27
CA PRO A 305 -16.89 -33.11 -9.35
C PRO A 305 -17.04 -34.45 -10.06
N GLU A 306 -16.54 -35.51 -9.43
CA GLU A 306 -16.63 -36.87 -9.96
C GLU A 306 -18.06 -37.42 -9.94
N ASP A 307 -18.88 -36.96 -9.00
CA ASP A 307 -20.23 -37.49 -8.74
C ASP A 307 -21.25 -36.36 -8.54
N ALA A 308 -22.27 -36.34 -9.39
CA ALA A 308 -23.36 -35.37 -9.33
C ALA A 308 -24.20 -35.47 -8.05
N ALA A 309 -24.37 -36.68 -7.50
CA ALA A 309 -25.12 -36.88 -6.27
C ALA A 309 -24.37 -36.24 -5.08
N LYS A 310 -23.05 -36.47 -4.97
CA LYS A 310 -22.21 -35.84 -3.93
C LYS A 310 -22.18 -34.33 -4.05
N ARG A 311 -22.06 -33.79 -5.27
CA ARG A 311 -22.13 -32.34 -5.52
C ARG A 311 -23.44 -31.74 -5.02
N ASN A 312 -24.57 -32.39 -5.30
CA ASN A 312 -25.89 -31.92 -4.85
C ASN A 312 -26.03 -31.99 -3.33
N THR A 313 -25.52 -33.06 -2.69
CA THR A 313 -25.48 -33.15 -1.23
C THR A 313 -24.62 -32.04 -0.63
N ALA A 314 -23.43 -31.80 -1.18
CA ALA A 314 -22.54 -30.73 -0.74
C ALA A 314 -23.21 -29.35 -0.90
N ALA A 315 -23.81 -29.07 -2.06
CA ALA A 315 -24.56 -27.84 -2.31
C ALA A 315 -25.68 -27.63 -1.28
N SER A 316 -26.41 -28.70 -0.92
CA SER A 316 -27.48 -28.62 0.08
C SER A 316 -26.97 -28.33 1.49
N LYS A 317 -25.78 -28.85 1.87
CA LYS A 317 -25.12 -28.53 3.13
C LYS A 317 -24.64 -27.08 3.16
N LEU A 318 -24.06 -26.60 2.05
CA LEU A 318 -23.60 -25.22 1.93
C LEU A 318 -24.75 -24.21 2.05
N ASP A 319 -25.88 -24.52 1.42
CA ASP A 319 -27.04 -23.62 1.39
C ASP A 319 -27.69 -23.42 2.77
N LYS A 320 -27.62 -24.43 3.65
CA LYS A 320 -28.18 -24.38 5.00
C LYS A 320 -27.44 -23.41 5.95
N VAL A 321 -26.19 -23.07 5.66
CA VAL A 321 -25.29 -22.37 6.61
C VAL A 321 -25.31 -20.84 6.40
N GLY A 322 -25.85 -20.36 5.28
CA GLY A 322 -26.24 -18.97 5.10
C GLY A 322 -25.88 -18.36 3.74
N THR A 323 -26.26 -17.09 3.58
CA THR A 323 -26.14 -16.30 2.34
C THR A 323 -25.05 -15.21 2.42
N GLU A 324 -24.28 -15.19 3.51
CA GLU A 324 -23.24 -14.18 3.74
C GLU A 324 -22.08 -14.36 2.76
N ARG A 325 -21.62 -13.23 2.18
CA ARG A 325 -20.50 -13.20 1.23
C ARG A 325 -19.20 -12.87 1.96
N SER A 326 -18.10 -13.45 1.49
CA SER A 326 -16.73 -13.07 1.89
C SER A 326 -16.08 -12.14 0.85
N ALA A 327 -15.02 -11.45 1.23
CA ALA A 327 -14.14 -10.74 0.29
C ALA A 327 -13.28 -11.73 -0.49
N TRP A 328 -13.13 -11.52 -1.80
CA TRP A 328 -12.41 -12.40 -2.73
C TRP A 328 -11.31 -11.63 -3.48
N PRO A 329 -10.20 -12.30 -3.86
CA PRO A 329 -9.25 -11.70 -4.79
C PRO A 329 -9.97 -11.17 -6.03
N GLN A 330 -9.61 -9.97 -6.48
CA GLN A 330 -10.36 -9.26 -7.51
C GLN A 330 -10.53 -10.12 -8.78
N ARG A 331 -9.44 -10.75 -9.24
CA ARG A 331 -9.47 -11.66 -10.40
C ARG A 331 -10.52 -12.76 -10.21
N THR A 332 -10.47 -13.46 -9.09
CA THR A 332 -11.37 -14.56 -8.77
C THR A 332 -12.82 -14.07 -8.69
N TYR A 333 -13.06 -12.92 -8.04
CA TYR A 333 -14.39 -12.30 -7.96
C TYR A 333 -14.96 -12.01 -9.35
N VAL A 334 -14.17 -11.38 -10.23
CA VAL A 334 -14.58 -11.07 -11.61
C VAL A 334 -14.86 -12.35 -12.39
N GLN A 335 -14.02 -13.37 -12.26
CA GLN A 335 -14.27 -14.66 -12.90
C GLN A 335 -15.59 -15.30 -12.43
N ILE A 336 -15.91 -15.23 -11.14
CA ILE A 336 -17.17 -15.75 -10.60
C ILE A 336 -18.36 -14.97 -11.19
N THR A 337 -18.33 -13.64 -11.10
CA THR A 337 -19.49 -12.79 -11.47
C THR A 337 -19.74 -12.74 -12.98
N GLU A 338 -18.69 -12.71 -13.78
CA GLU A 338 -18.74 -12.68 -15.25
C GLU A 338 -18.84 -14.09 -15.88
N SER A 339 -18.80 -15.16 -15.09
CA SER A 339 -19.00 -16.52 -15.62
C SER A 339 -20.44 -16.75 -16.12
N ASP A 340 -20.61 -17.73 -17.01
CA ASP A 340 -21.92 -18.19 -17.50
C ASP A 340 -22.66 -19.11 -16.49
N ARG A 341 -22.17 -19.20 -15.24
CA ARG A 341 -22.82 -19.98 -14.18
C ARG A 341 -24.16 -19.37 -13.77
N ASP A 342 -25.06 -20.20 -13.27
CA ASP A 342 -26.33 -19.71 -12.74
C ASP A 342 -26.13 -18.90 -11.45
N THR A 343 -27.15 -18.13 -11.09
CA THR A 343 -27.12 -17.21 -9.95
C THR A 343 -26.92 -17.93 -8.62
N ASP A 344 -27.42 -19.16 -8.48
CA ASP A 344 -27.32 -19.93 -7.24
C ASP A 344 -25.92 -20.50 -7.07
N GLU A 345 -25.31 -21.04 -8.12
CA GLU A 345 -23.91 -21.49 -8.10
C GLU A 345 -22.97 -20.32 -7.75
N LYS A 346 -23.16 -19.15 -8.37
CA LYS A 346 -22.38 -17.94 -8.05
C LYS A 346 -22.52 -17.56 -6.58
N ARG A 347 -23.75 -17.57 -6.04
CA ARG A 347 -24.04 -17.26 -4.64
C ARG A 347 -23.33 -18.24 -3.70
N LEU A 348 -23.45 -19.54 -3.97
CA LEU A 348 -22.81 -20.59 -3.16
C LEU A 348 -21.28 -20.44 -3.16
N ILE A 349 -20.68 -20.24 -4.33
CA ILE A 349 -19.23 -20.03 -4.45
C ILE A 349 -18.80 -18.82 -3.63
N LEU A 350 -19.47 -17.66 -3.76
CA LEU A 350 -19.10 -16.45 -3.02
C LEU A 350 -19.21 -16.60 -1.49
N GLY A 351 -20.11 -17.47 -1.03
CA GLY A 351 -20.32 -17.77 0.39
C GLY A 351 -19.40 -18.85 0.97
N LEU A 352 -18.70 -19.63 0.13
CA LEU A 352 -17.90 -20.79 0.55
C LEU A 352 -16.99 -20.50 1.76
N PRO A 353 -16.17 -19.43 1.79
CA PRO A 353 -15.25 -19.20 2.91
C PRO A 353 -15.95 -18.99 4.25
N VAL A 354 -17.08 -18.26 4.27
CA VAL A 354 -17.87 -18.03 5.49
C VAL A 354 -18.50 -19.33 5.97
N VAL A 355 -19.04 -20.10 5.04
CA VAL A 355 -19.70 -21.37 5.34
C VAL A 355 -18.70 -22.40 5.86
N VAL A 356 -17.52 -22.50 5.23
CA VAL A 356 -16.44 -23.38 5.66
C VAL A 356 -15.97 -23.06 7.08
N GLU A 357 -15.79 -21.77 7.39
CA GLU A 357 -15.41 -21.34 8.74
C GLU A 357 -16.47 -21.74 9.78
N LYS A 358 -17.76 -21.47 9.51
CA LYS A 358 -18.87 -21.88 10.39
C LYS A 358 -18.98 -23.40 10.54
N LEU A 359 -18.84 -24.14 9.44
CA LEU A 359 -18.92 -25.60 9.45
C LEU A 359 -17.75 -26.26 10.18
N SER A 360 -16.58 -25.63 10.20
CA SER A 360 -15.42 -26.14 10.96
C SER A 360 -15.61 -26.15 12.48
N GLU A 361 -16.61 -25.40 12.96
CA GLU A 361 -17.01 -25.29 14.36
C GLU A 361 -18.23 -26.17 14.71
N ILE A 362 -18.92 -26.72 13.71
CA ILE A 362 -20.14 -27.52 13.87
C ILE A 362 -19.81 -29.01 13.74
N GLU A 363 -20.41 -29.82 14.61
CA GLU A 363 -20.40 -31.28 14.49
C GLU A 363 -21.53 -31.74 13.55
N ASP A 364 -21.22 -32.68 12.66
CA ASP A 364 -22.18 -33.25 11.72
C ASP A 364 -23.25 -34.05 12.46
N ASP A 365 -24.53 -33.78 12.18
CA ASP A 365 -25.67 -34.38 12.90
C ASP A 365 -25.70 -35.93 12.83
N ASP A 366 -25.20 -36.51 11.74
CA ASP A 366 -25.24 -37.96 11.49
C ASP A 366 -24.04 -38.69 12.13
N THR A 367 -22.87 -38.05 12.14
CA THR A 367 -21.61 -38.68 12.57
C THR A 367 -21.11 -38.22 13.93
N ARG A 368 -21.60 -37.08 14.43
CA ARG A 368 -21.08 -36.35 15.62
C ARG A 368 -19.58 -36.02 15.53
N GLU A 369 -19.02 -36.04 14.33
CA GLU A 369 -17.65 -35.61 14.05
C GLU A 369 -17.67 -34.22 13.42
N LYS A 370 -16.56 -33.48 13.52
CA LYS A 370 -16.43 -32.20 12.81
C LYS A 370 -16.58 -32.42 11.30
N ILE A 371 -17.32 -31.54 10.65
CA ILE A 371 -17.53 -31.60 9.21
C ILE A 371 -16.18 -31.45 8.50
N ASP A 372 -15.81 -32.44 7.68
CA ASP A 372 -14.64 -32.39 6.82
C ASP A 372 -14.88 -31.38 5.69
N THR A 373 -14.47 -30.14 5.93
CA THR A 373 -14.65 -29.02 5.02
C THR A 373 -13.82 -29.18 3.74
N ASP A 374 -12.63 -29.80 3.82
CA ASP A 374 -11.80 -30.10 2.64
C ASP A 374 -12.54 -31.04 1.70
N LYS A 375 -13.17 -32.09 2.24
CA LYS A 375 -13.97 -33.05 1.48
C LYS A 375 -15.25 -32.44 0.94
N LEU A 376 -15.91 -31.59 1.70
CA LEU A 376 -17.11 -30.87 1.22
C LEU A 376 -16.78 -29.99 0.00
N ILE A 377 -15.65 -29.28 0.04
CA ILE A 377 -15.17 -28.47 -1.08
C ILE A 377 -14.78 -29.37 -2.26
N GLU A 378 -14.12 -30.49 -2.02
CA GLU A 378 -13.78 -31.48 -3.05
C GLU A 378 -15.02 -32.05 -3.73
N ASP A 379 -16.04 -32.44 -2.98
CA ASP A 379 -17.30 -32.95 -3.51
C ASP A 379 -18.07 -31.88 -4.31
N TYR A 380 -17.94 -30.60 -3.95
CA TYR A 380 -18.63 -29.49 -4.63
C TYR A 380 -17.89 -28.96 -5.87
N LEU A 381 -16.57 -28.73 -5.77
CA LEU A 381 -15.74 -28.12 -6.82
C LEU A 381 -14.98 -29.16 -7.66
N GLY A 382 -14.77 -30.36 -7.13
CA GLY A 382 -14.05 -31.47 -7.77
C GLY A 382 -12.59 -31.62 -7.38
N GLU A 383 -12.09 -30.83 -6.44
CA GLU A 383 -10.73 -30.95 -5.93
C GLU A 383 -10.61 -30.34 -4.54
N LYS A 384 -9.70 -30.87 -3.74
CA LYS A 384 -9.38 -30.31 -2.42
C LYS A 384 -8.83 -28.88 -2.52
N PRO A 385 -9.14 -28.01 -1.55
CA PRO A 385 -8.54 -26.68 -1.48
C PRO A 385 -7.05 -26.75 -1.15
N GLU A 386 -6.32 -25.68 -1.45
CA GLU A 386 -4.94 -25.53 -0.95
C GLU A 386 -4.98 -25.35 0.58
N LYS A 387 -3.95 -25.82 1.31
CA LYS A 387 -3.84 -25.59 2.76
C LYS A 387 -2.99 -24.39 3.14
N TYR A 388 -2.27 -23.85 2.16
CA TYR A 388 -1.30 -22.79 2.33
C TYR A 388 -1.65 -21.64 1.40
N TYR A 389 -1.14 -20.47 1.73
CA TYR A 389 -1.15 -19.29 0.87
C TYR A 389 0.26 -18.69 0.86
N GLY A 390 0.59 -17.95 -0.18
CA GLY A 390 1.84 -17.20 -0.27
C GLY A 390 1.68 -15.82 0.36
N LEU A 391 2.64 -15.41 1.19
CA LEU A 391 2.84 -14.01 1.57
C LEU A 391 4.09 -13.52 0.85
N VAL A 392 3.94 -12.47 0.03
CA VAL A 392 5.03 -11.84 -0.70
C VAL A 392 5.36 -10.53 -0.01
N ILE A 393 6.60 -10.43 0.47
CA ILE A 393 7.19 -9.19 0.98
C ILE A 393 8.25 -8.80 -0.03
N MET A 394 8.11 -7.65 -0.68
CA MET A 394 9.09 -7.15 -1.63
C MET A 394 9.66 -5.82 -1.13
N ASP A 395 10.97 -5.65 -1.27
CA ASP A 395 11.69 -4.42 -0.93
C ASP A 395 12.64 -4.04 -2.08
N GLY A 396 12.74 -2.75 -2.38
CA GLY A 396 13.64 -2.22 -3.39
C GLY A 396 15.09 -2.27 -2.92
N ASP A 397 15.98 -2.84 -3.73
CA ASP A 397 17.37 -3.00 -3.31
C ASP A 397 18.10 -1.65 -3.29
N ARG A 398 18.69 -1.34 -2.13
CA ARG A 398 19.52 -0.15 -1.91
C ARG A 398 18.81 1.17 -2.25
N MET A 399 17.51 1.30 -1.91
CA MET A 399 16.75 2.52 -2.18
C MET A 399 17.37 3.80 -1.60
N GLY A 400 18.06 3.71 -0.47
CA GLY A 400 18.87 4.82 0.06
C GLY A 400 19.96 5.30 -0.91
N ALA A 401 20.61 4.39 -1.65
CA ALA A 401 21.62 4.73 -2.65
C ALA A 401 21.00 5.33 -3.92
N TRP A 402 19.75 4.99 -4.25
CA TRP A 402 18.99 5.64 -5.34
C TRP A 402 18.55 7.05 -4.95
N LEU A 403 18.14 7.24 -3.69
CA LEU A 403 17.75 8.54 -3.14
C LEU A 403 18.96 9.47 -2.94
N SER A 404 20.14 8.95 -2.59
CA SER A 404 21.37 9.73 -2.51
C SER A 404 22.02 10.00 -3.87
N GLY A 405 21.59 9.29 -4.92
CA GLY A 405 22.12 9.41 -6.29
C GLY A 405 23.34 8.54 -6.58
N GLU A 406 23.86 7.81 -5.59
CA GLU A 406 25.02 6.91 -5.73
C GLU A 406 24.76 5.75 -6.71
N ALA A 407 23.58 5.13 -6.62
CA ALA A 407 23.20 3.98 -7.44
C ALA A 407 23.01 4.33 -8.93
N ALA A 408 22.75 5.60 -9.21
CA ALA A 408 22.49 6.12 -10.54
C ALA A 408 23.72 6.74 -11.20
N SER A 409 24.90 6.17 -10.93
CA SER A 409 26.23 6.60 -11.38
C SER A 409 26.42 6.60 -12.91
N THR A 410 25.63 7.42 -13.58
CA THR A 410 25.68 7.66 -15.02
C THR A 410 26.39 8.99 -15.21
N ALA A 411 27.31 9.04 -16.16
CA ALA A 411 27.99 10.28 -16.50
C ALA A 411 26.97 11.27 -17.07
N ILE A 412 27.15 12.56 -16.79
CA ILE A 412 26.28 13.62 -17.31
C ILE A 412 26.20 13.54 -18.85
N GLY A 413 27.31 13.26 -19.51
CA GLY A 413 27.40 13.15 -20.97
C GLY A 413 26.54 12.04 -21.57
N ASP A 414 26.21 10.98 -20.81
CA ASP A 414 25.36 9.89 -21.30
C ASP A 414 23.86 10.23 -21.20
N SER A 415 23.51 11.31 -20.48
CA SER A 415 22.13 11.83 -20.43
C SER A 415 21.80 12.72 -21.63
N PHE A 416 22.81 13.17 -22.38
CA PHE A 416 22.62 14.02 -23.55
C PHE A 416 22.51 13.20 -24.83
N HIS A 417 21.68 13.68 -25.76
CA HIS A 417 21.72 13.21 -27.14
C HIS A 417 23.10 13.52 -27.77
N GLU A 418 23.52 12.75 -28.77
CA GLU A 418 24.85 12.84 -29.39
C GLU A 418 25.21 14.26 -29.85
N LYS A 419 24.25 14.97 -30.48
CA LYS A 419 24.42 16.36 -30.96
C LYS A 419 24.82 17.37 -29.86
N PRO A 420 24.02 17.59 -28.79
CA PRO A 420 24.41 18.50 -27.71
C PRO A 420 25.66 18.04 -26.96
N ARG A 421 25.90 16.73 -26.83
CA ARG A 421 27.13 16.20 -26.24
C ARG A 421 28.37 16.67 -27.02
N ALA A 422 28.37 16.50 -28.35
CA ALA A 422 29.48 16.93 -29.20
C ALA A 422 29.73 18.45 -29.09
N LEU A 423 28.67 19.26 -28.98
CA LEU A 423 28.80 20.70 -28.78
C LEU A 423 29.47 21.03 -27.43
N LEU A 424 29.03 20.40 -26.34
CA LEU A 424 29.61 20.61 -25.02
C LEU A 424 31.09 20.18 -24.97
N GLU A 425 31.48 19.12 -25.69
CA GLU A 425 32.88 18.72 -25.83
C GLU A 425 33.72 19.80 -26.55
N GLN A 426 33.18 20.43 -27.61
CA GLN A 426 33.85 21.54 -28.31
C GLN A 426 34.02 22.79 -27.43
N LEU A 427 33.15 22.99 -26.44
CA LEU A 427 33.24 24.07 -25.45
C LEU A 427 34.24 23.79 -24.32
N GLY A 428 35.00 22.68 -24.39
CA GLY A 428 35.99 22.32 -23.39
C GLY A 428 35.40 21.67 -22.13
N LEU A 429 34.10 21.34 -22.11
CA LEU A 429 33.39 20.78 -20.95
C LEU A 429 33.53 19.26 -20.83
N LYS A 430 34.64 18.69 -21.32
CA LYS A 430 34.86 17.24 -21.33
C LYS A 430 34.87 16.65 -19.91
N HIS A 431 35.49 17.33 -18.95
CA HIS A 431 35.50 16.91 -17.56
C HIS A 431 34.09 16.92 -16.95
N TYR A 432 33.31 17.98 -17.19
CA TYR A 432 31.90 18.06 -16.77
C TYR A 432 31.06 16.91 -17.31
N LEU A 433 31.23 16.55 -18.59
CA LEU A 433 30.50 15.43 -19.20
C LEU A 433 30.85 14.07 -18.57
N GLN A 434 32.05 13.94 -18.00
CA GLN A 434 32.52 12.73 -17.31
C GLN A 434 32.09 12.71 -15.83
N CYS A 435 31.69 13.85 -15.26
CA CYS A 435 31.18 13.90 -13.89
C CYS A 435 29.93 13.03 -13.74
N LYS A 436 29.78 12.44 -12.56
CA LYS A 436 28.54 11.74 -12.19
C LYS A 436 27.40 12.76 -12.11
N ARG A 437 26.23 12.37 -12.60
CA ARG A 437 25.03 13.21 -12.49
C ARG A 437 24.71 13.48 -11.01
N PRO A 438 24.65 14.75 -10.57
CA PRO A 438 24.35 15.07 -9.19
C PRO A 438 22.88 14.83 -8.85
N LEU A 439 22.61 14.71 -7.55
CA LEU A 439 21.25 14.71 -7.04
C LEU A 439 20.56 16.05 -7.33
N SER A 440 19.27 16.00 -7.65
CA SER A 440 18.48 17.20 -7.93
C SER A 440 17.02 16.97 -7.53
N PRO A 441 16.23 18.04 -7.32
CA PRO A 441 14.79 17.89 -7.10
C PRO A 441 14.10 17.14 -8.26
N ALA A 442 14.55 17.37 -9.50
CA ALA A 442 14.04 16.67 -10.69
C ALA A 442 14.37 15.16 -10.69
N TRP A 443 15.52 14.78 -10.11
CA TRP A 443 15.88 13.39 -9.89
C TRP A 443 14.90 12.71 -8.92
N HIS A 444 14.71 13.30 -7.74
CA HIS A 444 13.74 12.77 -6.76
C HIS A 444 12.32 12.74 -7.31
N GLN A 445 11.89 13.79 -8.02
CA GLN A 445 10.58 13.80 -8.66
C GLN A 445 10.43 12.65 -9.66
N THR A 446 11.46 12.38 -10.46
CA THR A 446 11.47 11.27 -11.42
C THR A 446 11.40 9.92 -10.72
N LEU A 447 12.17 9.75 -9.65
CA LEU A 447 12.19 8.54 -8.84
C LEU A 447 10.84 8.30 -8.14
N SER A 448 10.30 9.32 -7.47
CA SER A 448 8.99 9.27 -6.83
C SER A 448 7.87 9.00 -7.84
N ALA A 449 7.93 9.57 -9.04
CA ALA A 449 6.97 9.27 -10.10
C ALA A 449 7.03 7.80 -10.52
N ALA A 450 8.23 7.24 -10.67
CA ALA A 450 8.41 5.83 -11.02
C ALA A 450 7.90 4.88 -9.92
N LEU A 451 8.19 5.19 -8.66
CA LEU A 451 7.69 4.43 -7.51
C LEU A 451 6.16 4.51 -7.39
N ASN A 452 5.57 5.67 -7.62
CA ASN A 452 4.12 5.86 -7.62
C ASN A 452 3.43 5.11 -8.78
N ASP A 453 4.01 5.18 -9.99
CA ASP A 453 3.51 4.46 -11.16
C ASP A 453 3.49 2.94 -10.92
N PHE A 454 4.55 2.42 -10.29
CA PHE A 454 4.61 1.04 -9.84
C PHE A 454 3.56 0.76 -8.76
N SER A 455 3.56 1.49 -7.65
CA SER A 455 2.78 1.14 -6.46
C SER A 455 1.28 1.32 -6.63
N VAL A 456 0.86 2.41 -7.28
CA VAL A 456 -0.57 2.76 -7.43
C VAL A 456 -1.22 1.97 -8.55
N SER A 457 -0.50 1.76 -9.66
CA SER A 457 -1.09 1.22 -10.90
C SER A 457 -0.61 -0.18 -11.21
N LEU A 458 0.71 -0.38 -11.34
CA LEU A 458 1.24 -1.61 -11.90
C LEU A 458 1.21 -2.78 -10.90
N ALA A 459 1.67 -2.58 -9.67
CA ALA A 459 1.69 -3.59 -8.61
C ALA A 459 0.29 -4.16 -8.38
N ARG A 460 -0.72 -3.28 -8.22
CA ARG A 460 -2.11 -3.69 -8.08
C ARG A 460 -2.64 -4.44 -9.31
N THR A 461 -2.29 -3.99 -10.51
CA THR A 461 -2.69 -4.69 -11.74
C THR A 461 -2.09 -6.10 -11.80
N ILE A 462 -0.81 -6.26 -11.46
CA ILE A 462 -0.16 -7.56 -11.44
C ILE A 462 -0.77 -8.45 -10.35
N VAL A 463 -0.82 -7.99 -9.10
CA VAL A 463 -1.27 -8.79 -7.95
C VAL A 463 -2.76 -9.14 -8.03
N GLU A 464 -3.63 -8.18 -8.33
CA GLU A 464 -5.08 -8.36 -8.18
C GLU A 464 -5.80 -8.70 -9.49
N ARG A 465 -5.24 -8.34 -10.66
CA ARG A 465 -5.89 -8.58 -11.97
C ARG A 465 -5.23 -9.71 -12.76
N LEU A 466 -3.90 -9.79 -12.74
CA LEU A 466 -3.17 -10.84 -13.45
C LEU A 466 -3.15 -12.15 -12.66
N PHE A 467 -3.08 -12.08 -11.34
CA PHE A 467 -3.05 -13.24 -10.43
C PHE A 467 -4.21 -13.24 -9.43
N ALA A 468 -4.45 -14.38 -8.79
CA ALA A 468 -5.34 -14.51 -7.65
C ALA A 468 -4.60 -14.02 -6.39
N GLY A 469 -4.49 -12.70 -6.26
CA GLY A 469 -3.78 -12.06 -5.17
C GLY A 469 -4.54 -10.89 -4.55
N LYS A 470 -4.08 -10.51 -3.37
CA LYS A 470 -4.55 -9.33 -2.64
C LYS A 470 -3.37 -8.45 -2.28
N LEU A 471 -3.39 -7.19 -2.71
CA LEU A 471 -2.38 -6.22 -2.33
C LEU A 471 -2.76 -5.62 -0.97
N ILE A 472 -1.93 -5.82 0.05
CA ILE A 472 -2.15 -5.30 1.41
C ILE A 472 -1.53 -3.91 1.54
N TYR A 473 -0.29 -3.76 1.07
CA TYR A 473 0.46 -2.52 1.14
C TYR A 473 1.35 -2.38 -0.10
N CYS A 474 1.47 -1.15 -0.62
CA CYS A 474 2.49 -0.83 -1.60
C CYS A 474 2.91 0.63 -1.46
N GLY A 475 3.99 0.87 -0.73
CA GLY A 475 4.47 2.20 -0.32
C GLY A 475 5.37 2.91 -1.33
N GLY A 476 5.53 2.35 -2.53
CA GLY A 476 6.56 2.77 -3.48
C GLY A 476 7.50 1.60 -3.73
N ASP A 477 8.53 1.47 -2.90
CA ASP A 477 9.52 0.38 -2.91
C ASP A 477 9.07 -0.87 -2.16
N ASP A 478 8.48 -0.67 -0.98
CA ASP A 478 7.94 -1.76 -0.17
C ASP A 478 6.59 -2.24 -0.71
N LEU A 479 6.41 -3.57 -0.76
CA LEU A 479 5.15 -4.21 -1.13
C LEU A 479 4.87 -5.41 -0.22
N LEU A 480 3.62 -5.52 0.23
CA LEU A 480 3.08 -6.66 0.95
C LEU A 480 1.84 -7.17 0.21
N ALA A 481 1.86 -8.43 -0.22
CA ALA A 481 0.75 -9.05 -0.92
C ALA A 481 0.52 -10.49 -0.45
N MET A 482 -0.73 -10.94 -0.53
CA MET A 482 -1.09 -12.35 -0.40
C MET A 482 -1.43 -12.94 -1.76
N THR A 483 -1.12 -14.21 -1.99
CA THR A 483 -1.48 -14.94 -3.21
C THR A 483 -1.70 -16.43 -2.95
N THR A 484 -2.23 -17.16 -3.92
CA THR A 484 -2.34 -18.63 -3.87
C THR A 484 -0.96 -19.27 -4.05
N VAL A 485 -0.77 -20.50 -3.56
CA VAL A 485 0.51 -21.20 -3.73
C VAL A 485 0.80 -21.46 -5.20
N THR A 486 -0.25 -21.77 -5.97
CA THR A 486 -0.17 -21.98 -7.41
C THR A 486 0.37 -20.75 -8.16
N ASP A 487 -0.06 -19.54 -7.79
CA ASP A 487 0.35 -18.31 -8.47
C ASP A 487 1.68 -17.73 -7.94
N LEU A 488 2.13 -18.13 -6.74
CA LEU A 488 3.27 -17.52 -6.05
C LEU A 488 4.55 -17.39 -6.90
N PRO A 489 5.08 -18.43 -7.57
CA PRO A 489 6.35 -18.31 -8.32
C PRO A 489 6.24 -17.36 -9.52
N GLU A 490 5.12 -17.43 -10.25
CA GLU A 490 4.90 -16.56 -11.41
C GLU A 490 4.63 -15.13 -10.99
N LEU A 491 3.93 -14.92 -9.87
CA LEU A 491 3.70 -13.60 -9.30
C LEU A 491 5.02 -12.92 -8.91
N MET A 492 5.90 -13.62 -8.20
CA MET A 492 7.21 -13.09 -7.80
C MET A 492 8.02 -12.68 -9.02
N LEU A 493 8.11 -13.55 -10.04
CA LEU A 493 8.86 -13.23 -11.25
C LEU A 493 8.23 -12.05 -12.02
N ALA A 494 6.89 -11.98 -12.04
CA ALA A 494 6.18 -10.90 -12.71
C ALA A 494 6.36 -9.56 -12.00
N LEU A 495 6.31 -9.52 -10.67
CA LEU A 495 6.61 -8.35 -9.86
C LEU A 495 8.05 -7.88 -10.07
N ARG A 496 9.02 -8.81 -10.13
CA ARG A 496 10.42 -8.46 -10.40
C ARG A 496 10.61 -7.81 -11.77
N CYS A 497 9.94 -8.32 -12.81
CA CYS A 497 9.97 -7.72 -14.15
C CYS A 497 9.28 -6.35 -14.16
N ALA A 498 8.12 -6.26 -13.51
CA ALA A 498 7.31 -5.06 -13.39
C ALA A 498 8.02 -3.94 -12.61
N TRP A 499 8.79 -4.25 -11.57
CA TRP A 499 9.59 -3.29 -10.81
C TRP A 499 10.56 -2.51 -11.70
N SER A 500 11.33 -3.24 -12.51
CA SER A 500 12.36 -2.65 -13.38
C SER A 500 11.83 -2.17 -14.74
N GLY A 501 10.61 -2.53 -15.12
CA GLY A 501 10.08 -2.28 -16.46
C GLY A 501 10.88 -2.99 -17.55
N HIS A 502 11.44 -4.15 -17.22
CA HIS A 502 12.31 -4.93 -18.09
C HIS A 502 12.05 -6.42 -17.92
N VAL A 503 11.84 -7.12 -19.04
CA VAL A 503 11.80 -8.58 -19.09
C VAL A 503 13.14 -9.04 -19.67
N PRO A 504 13.93 -9.85 -18.92
CA PRO A 504 15.15 -10.44 -19.43
C PRO A 504 14.89 -11.21 -20.73
N ARG A 505 15.85 -11.19 -21.67
CA ARG A 505 15.65 -11.81 -22.99
C ARG A 505 15.24 -13.29 -22.92
N GLN A 506 15.77 -14.05 -21.94
CA GLN A 506 15.41 -15.46 -21.77
C GLN A 506 13.97 -15.67 -21.29
N LEU A 507 13.31 -14.64 -20.76
CA LEU A 507 11.97 -14.69 -20.18
C LEU A 507 10.91 -14.02 -21.08
N ASN A 508 11.28 -13.55 -22.27
CA ASN A 508 10.34 -12.88 -23.18
C ASN A 508 9.17 -13.79 -23.57
N ASP A 509 9.45 -15.04 -23.94
CA ASP A 509 8.42 -16.01 -24.33
C ASP A 509 7.53 -16.35 -23.13
N TRP A 510 8.12 -16.47 -21.94
CA TRP A 510 7.37 -16.68 -20.70
C TRP A 510 6.41 -15.51 -20.44
N TRP A 511 6.87 -14.25 -20.51
CA TRP A 511 6.02 -13.08 -20.27
C TRP A 511 4.86 -12.99 -21.27
N GLN A 512 5.14 -13.25 -22.55
CA GLN A 512 4.12 -13.26 -23.60
C GLN A 512 3.08 -14.38 -23.36
N ASN A 513 3.52 -15.57 -22.99
CA ASN A 513 2.63 -16.70 -22.69
C ASN A 513 1.80 -16.45 -21.42
N LEU A 514 2.42 -15.90 -20.36
CA LEU A 514 1.75 -15.55 -19.11
C LEU A 514 0.61 -14.55 -19.36
N THR A 515 0.94 -13.42 -20.01
CA THR A 515 -0.04 -12.36 -20.28
C THR A 515 -1.12 -12.85 -21.24
N LYS A 516 -0.77 -13.61 -22.28
CA LYS A 516 -1.76 -14.22 -23.18
C LYS A 516 -2.71 -15.15 -22.43
N ARG A 517 -2.21 -16.05 -21.59
CA ARG A 517 -3.01 -17.02 -20.82
C ARG A 517 -3.92 -16.34 -19.79
N LYS A 518 -3.37 -15.44 -18.97
CA LYS A 518 -4.11 -14.84 -17.84
C LYS A 518 -5.03 -13.68 -18.26
N LEU A 519 -4.77 -13.03 -19.40
CA LEU A 519 -5.53 -11.85 -19.88
C LEU A 519 -6.39 -12.11 -21.13
N GLN A 520 -6.46 -13.35 -21.63
CA GLN A 520 -7.14 -13.71 -22.89
C GLN A 520 -8.56 -13.14 -23.02
N ASN A 521 -9.34 -13.20 -21.95
CA ASN A 521 -10.75 -12.77 -21.92
C ASN A 521 -10.93 -11.38 -21.28
N THR A 522 -9.87 -10.58 -21.24
CA THR A 522 -9.89 -9.27 -20.61
C THR A 522 -9.50 -8.18 -21.60
N ASN A 523 -9.98 -6.96 -21.36
CA ASN A 523 -9.55 -5.78 -22.12
C ASN A 523 -8.20 -5.21 -21.64
N LEU A 524 -7.40 -6.00 -20.92
CA LEU A 524 -6.15 -5.58 -20.30
C LEU A 524 -4.95 -6.04 -21.14
N GLN A 525 -4.00 -5.14 -21.39
CA GLN A 525 -2.71 -5.48 -22.00
C GLN A 525 -1.57 -4.85 -21.20
N ILE A 526 -0.50 -5.62 -20.99
CA ILE A 526 0.68 -5.20 -20.27
C ILE A 526 1.91 -5.48 -21.13
N LYS A 527 2.67 -4.44 -21.45
CA LYS A 527 3.98 -4.58 -22.11
C LYS A 527 5.04 -3.90 -21.26
N LEU A 528 6.15 -4.58 -21.05
CA LEU A 528 7.30 -4.05 -20.32
C LEU A 528 8.47 -3.86 -21.28
N GLY A 529 9.19 -2.75 -21.12
CA GLY A 529 10.41 -2.52 -21.91
C GLY A 529 11.09 -1.20 -21.56
N GLN A 530 12.43 -1.22 -21.58
CA GLN A 530 13.28 -0.05 -21.43
C GLN A 530 13.01 0.80 -20.16
N GLY A 531 12.56 0.19 -19.07
CA GLY A 531 12.22 0.93 -17.85
C GLY A 531 10.83 1.53 -17.85
N TYR A 532 9.94 1.06 -18.72
CA TYR A 532 8.56 1.49 -18.80
C TYR A 532 7.61 0.30 -18.82
N ALA A 533 6.37 0.55 -18.37
CA ALA A 533 5.24 -0.34 -18.60
C ALA A 533 4.18 0.40 -19.41
N TRP A 534 3.76 -0.21 -20.52
CA TRP A 534 2.58 0.22 -21.24
C TRP A 534 1.39 -0.61 -20.77
N LEU A 535 0.45 0.04 -20.11
CA LEU A 535 -0.76 -0.54 -19.56
C LEU A 535 -1.96 -0.04 -20.35
N ARG A 536 -2.68 -0.95 -21.00
CA ARG A 536 -3.93 -0.64 -21.71
C ARG A 536 -5.10 -1.35 -21.05
N SER A 537 -6.16 -0.61 -20.72
CA SER A 537 -7.41 -1.15 -20.18
C SER A 537 -8.58 -0.57 -20.96
N GLY A 538 -9.13 -1.33 -21.90
CA GLY A 538 -10.13 -0.85 -22.85
C GLY A 538 -9.57 0.23 -23.78
N ASN A 539 -10.17 1.43 -23.75
CA ASN A 539 -9.76 2.58 -24.57
C ASN A 539 -8.65 3.41 -23.92
N ASN A 540 -8.36 3.20 -22.64
CA ASN A 540 -7.32 3.96 -21.94
C ASN A 540 -5.97 3.25 -22.07
N SER A 541 -4.94 4.01 -22.43
CA SER A 541 -3.56 3.54 -22.47
C SER A 541 -2.67 4.47 -21.68
N ASN A 542 -1.94 3.92 -20.71
CA ASN A 542 -1.02 4.65 -19.85
C ASN A 542 0.40 4.13 -20.09
N LEU A 543 1.35 5.05 -20.25
CA LEU A 543 2.77 4.75 -20.22
C LEU A 543 3.31 5.11 -18.85
N LEU A 544 3.68 4.09 -18.09
CA LEU A 544 4.18 4.18 -16.72
C LEU A 544 5.71 4.16 -16.75
N ARG A 545 6.34 5.11 -16.05
CA ARG A 545 7.78 5.10 -15.81
C ARG A 545 8.08 4.17 -14.65
N LEU A 546 9.14 3.40 -14.74
CA LEU A 546 9.55 2.45 -13.71
C LEU A 546 11.02 2.67 -13.33
N MET A 547 11.51 1.91 -12.36
CA MET A 547 12.85 2.09 -11.79
C MET A 547 14.00 1.83 -12.78
N GLY A 548 13.70 1.15 -13.89
CA GLY A 548 14.66 0.86 -14.93
C GLY A 548 15.47 -0.41 -14.68
N PRO A 549 16.21 -0.89 -15.70
CA PRO A 549 16.84 -2.21 -15.72
C PRO A 549 18.00 -2.36 -14.73
N ARG A 550 18.56 -1.25 -14.23
CA ARG A 550 19.64 -1.26 -13.22
C ARG A 550 19.12 -1.41 -11.79
N SER A 551 17.82 -1.21 -11.57
CA SER A 551 17.21 -1.39 -10.27
C SER A 551 16.71 -2.83 -10.10
N SER A 552 16.82 -3.33 -8.87
CA SER A 552 16.32 -4.63 -8.45
C SER A 552 15.48 -4.48 -7.18
N ALA A 553 14.67 -5.49 -6.94
CA ALA A 553 13.89 -5.64 -5.73
C ALA A 553 13.97 -7.11 -5.31
N SER A 554 14.08 -7.34 -4.01
CA SER A 554 14.19 -8.65 -3.37
C SER A 554 12.83 -9.07 -2.81
N MET A 555 12.56 -10.38 -2.79
CA MET A 555 11.31 -10.99 -2.28
C MET A 555 11.59 -12.19 -1.40
#